data_AF-A0A8S4NSQ5-F1
#
_entry.id   AF-A0A8S4NSQ5-F1
#
_cell.length_a   1.000
_cell.length_b   1.000
_cell.length_c   1.000
_cell.angle_alpha   90.00
_cell.angle_beta   90.00
_cell.angle_gamma   90.00
#
_symmetry.space_group_name_H-M   'P 1'
#
loop_
_entity.id
_entity.type
_entity.pdbx_description
1 polymer ?
#
loop_
_entity_poly.entity_id
_entity_poly.type
_entity_poly.pdbx_seq_one_letter_code
_entity_poly.pdbx_strand_id
1 'polypeptide(L)'
;FDICLRTSASLAGMLHFIPMLEESKNCKGIPQDVKSRFKETIGLVTQIGSQRNQLIANFLNIFSIPQIASVSTSDLLSNKDDYPYFSRVVPPDRFQAQTMVDLMLHFNW
;
A
#
# COMPACT_ATOMS: atom_id res chain seq x y z
N PHE A 1 12.78 -1.98 5.23
CA PHE A 1 12.70 -0.92 6.24
C PHE A 1 11.85 -1.40 7.38
N ASP A 2 12.26 -1.13 8.61
CA ASP A 2 11.39 -1.34 9.77
C ASP A 2 10.49 -0.10 9.93
N ILE A 3 9.18 -0.34 10.01
CA ILE A 3 8.20 0.73 10.19
C ILE A 3 7.78 0.89 11.66
N CYS A 4 8.25 0.02 12.57
CA CYS A 4 7.93 0.04 14.01
C CYS A 4 6.43 0.23 14.32
N LEU A 5 5.55 -0.25 13.43
CA LEU A 5 4.09 -0.04 13.45
C LEU A 5 3.64 1.44 13.49
N ARG A 6 4.53 2.39 13.16
CA ARG A 6 4.27 3.82 13.14
C ARG A 6 4.00 4.32 11.73
N THR A 7 2.99 5.18 11.59
CA THR A 7 2.65 5.80 10.31
C THR A 7 3.76 6.72 9.81
N SER A 8 4.40 7.49 10.71
CA SER A 8 5.51 8.38 10.35
C SER A 8 6.71 7.62 9.75
N ALA A 9 7.08 6.49 10.35
CA ALA A 9 8.14 5.63 9.83
C ALA A 9 7.74 4.97 8.49
N SER A 10 6.45 4.63 8.32
CA SER A 10 5.94 4.10 7.06
C SER A 10 6.05 5.12 5.91
N LEU A 11 5.68 6.38 6.16
CA LEU A 11 5.79 7.49 5.20
C LEU A 11 7.24 7.84 4.89
N ALA A 12 8.11 7.90 5.90
CA ALA A 12 9.53 8.12 5.70
C ALA A 12 10.15 7.00 4.83
N GLY A 13 9.78 5.73 5.09
CA GLY A 13 10.21 4.60 4.30
C GLY A 13 9.74 4.66 2.84
N MET A 14 8.51 5.15 2.59
CA MET A 14 7.98 5.31 1.23
C MET A 14 8.81 6.25 0.37
N LEU A 15 9.39 7.31 0.95
CA LEU A 15 10.21 8.27 0.20
C LEU A 15 11.43 7.62 -0.47
N HIS A 16 11.91 6.49 0.04
CA HIS A 16 13.01 5.74 -0.56
C HIS A 16 12.63 4.96 -1.82
N PHE A 17 11.34 4.72 -2.05
CA PHE A 17 10.83 3.92 -3.16
C PHE A 17 10.29 4.76 -4.32
N ILE A 18 10.24 6.07 -4.18
CA ILE A 18 9.69 6.96 -5.19
C ILE A 18 10.66 7.05 -6.38
N PRO A 19 10.18 6.82 -7.61
CA PRO A 19 10.97 7.12 -8.79
C PRO A 19 11.24 8.63 -8.84
N MET A 20 12.43 9.03 -9.29
CA MET A 20 12.71 10.44 -9.54
C MET A 20 11.67 10.96 -10.55
N LEU A 21 10.74 11.79 -10.07
CA LEU A 21 9.79 12.47 -10.94
C LEU A 21 10.57 13.31 -11.94
N GLU A 22 10.09 13.29 -13.18
CA GLU A 22 10.67 14.05 -14.28
C GLU A 22 10.82 15.52 -13.86
N GLU A 23 12.00 16.11 -14.13
CA GLU A 23 12.31 17.47 -13.70
C GLU A 23 11.31 18.46 -14.29
N SER A 24 10.60 19.19 -13.43
CA SER A 24 9.96 20.42 -13.84
C SER A 24 11.03 21.37 -14.39
N LYS A 25 10.81 21.95 -15.57
CA LYS A 25 11.71 22.95 -16.20
C LYS A 25 12.09 24.11 -15.27
N ASN A 26 11.34 24.33 -14.19
CA ASN A 26 11.54 25.39 -13.21
C ASN A 26 12.31 24.98 -11.95
N CYS A 27 12.59 23.70 -11.75
CA CYS A 27 13.44 23.23 -10.66
C CYS A 27 14.86 23.05 -11.20
N LYS A 28 15.86 23.73 -10.59
CA LYS A 28 17.27 23.55 -10.96
C LYS A 28 17.62 22.08 -10.87
N GLY A 29 18.09 21.52 -11.99
CA GLY A 29 18.28 20.10 -12.13
C GLY A 29 19.19 19.50 -11.08
N ILE A 30 18.88 18.27 -10.69
CA ILE A 30 19.66 17.48 -9.76
C ILE A 30 20.95 17.06 -10.48
N PRO A 31 22.14 17.13 -9.84
CA PRO A 31 23.39 16.70 -10.48
C PRO A 31 23.28 15.26 -11.03
N GLN A 32 23.74 15.02 -12.27
CA GLN A 32 23.59 13.71 -12.94
C GLN A 32 24.16 12.52 -12.13
N ASP A 33 25.17 12.75 -11.29
CA ASP A 33 25.72 11.75 -10.35
C ASP A 33 24.63 11.16 -9.44
N VAL A 34 23.73 12.01 -8.96
CA VAL A 34 22.64 11.64 -8.05
C VAL A 34 21.57 10.81 -8.77
N LYS A 35 21.32 11.08 -10.06
CA LYS A 35 20.34 10.31 -10.87
C LYS A 35 20.71 8.84 -10.99
N SER A 36 22.01 8.53 -11.05
CA SER A 36 22.51 7.14 -11.14
C SER A 36 22.29 6.32 -9.87
N ARG A 37 22.05 6.96 -8.73
CA ARG A 37 21.85 6.28 -7.43
C ARG A 37 20.41 5.84 -7.20
N PHE A 38 19.46 6.39 -7.97
CA PHE A 38 18.06 6.02 -7.84
C PHE A 38 17.79 4.73 -8.59
N LYS A 39 17.34 3.71 -7.86
CA LYS A 39 16.79 2.48 -8.44
C LYS A 39 15.28 2.63 -8.53
N GLU A 40 14.75 2.39 -9.71
CA GLU A 40 13.32 2.39 -9.94
C GLU A 40 12.66 1.24 -9.16
N THR A 41 11.59 1.56 -8.44
CA THR A 41 10.80 0.57 -7.71
C THR A 41 9.59 0.19 -8.53
N ILE A 42 9.54 -1.06 -8.98
CA ILE A 42 8.44 -1.59 -9.80
C ILE A 42 7.27 -2.12 -8.99
N GLY A 43 7.41 -2.25 -7.67
CA GLY A 43 6.37 -2.75 -6.78
C GLY A 43 6.80 -2.83 -5.33
N LEU A 44 5.83 -2.81 -4.40
CA LEU A 44 6.07 -2.84 -2.97
C LEU A 44 5.33 -4.01 -2.30
N VAL A 45 6.05 -4.83 -1.54
CA VAL A 45 5.45 -5.83 -0.65
C VAL A 45 5.38 -5.27 0.76
N THR A 46 4.21 -5.36 1.40
CA THR A 46 3.92 -4.75 2.70
C THR A 46 3.35 -5.75 3.68
N GLN A 47 3.79 -5.66 4.94
CA GLN A 47 3.26 -6.43 6.06
C GLN A 47 2.80 -5.47 7.16
N ILE A 48 1.69 -4.77 6.90
CA ILE A 48 1.18 -3.75 7.81
C ILE A 48 -0.35 -3.82 7.92
N GLY A 49 -0.90 -3.30 9.02
CA GLY A 49 -2.34 -3.27 9.26
C GLY A 49 -3.09 -2.37 8.29
N SER A 50 -4.37 -2.68 8.09
CA SER A 50 -5.24 -2.09 7.07
C SER A 50 -5.24 -0.55 7.04
N GLN A 51 -5.38 0.11 8.20
CA GLN A 51 -5.45 1.57 8.27
C GLN A 51 -4.18 2.26 7.74
N ARG A 52 -3.00 1.75 8.11
CA ARG A 52 -1.73 2.28 7.58
C ARG A 52 -1.59 1.95 6.10
N ASN A 53 -2.10 0.80 5.67
CA ASN A 53 -2.01 0.39 4.28
C ASN A 53 -2.88 1.20 3.33
N GLN A 54 -4.01 1.73 3.78
CA GLN A 54 -4.79 2.70 3.01
C GLN A 54 -3.96 3.95 2.69
N LEU A 55 -3.16 4.44 3.64
CA LEU A 55 -2.27 5.58 3.41
C LEU A 55 -1.14 5.26 2.42
N ILE A 56 -0.52 4.08 2.54
CA ILE A 56 0.50 3.63 1.60
C ILE A 56 -0.08 3.46 0.21
N ALA A 57 -1.24 2.81 0.09
CA ALA A 57 -1.89 2.54 -1.18
C ALA A 57 -2.27 3.85 -1.87
N ASN A 58 -2.84 4.83 -1.16
CA ASN A 58 -3.11 6.16 -1.69
C ASN A 58 -1.84 6.84 -2.21
N PHE A 59 -0.73 6.73 -1.47
CA PHE A 59 0.53 7.32 -1.87
C PHE A 59 1.10 6.67 -3.14
N LEU A 60 1.18 5.34 -3.18
CA LEU A 60 1.72 4.58 -4.31
C LEU A 60 0.84 4.66 -5.56
N ASN A 61 -0.48 4.86 -5.39
CA ASN A 61 -1.42 5.04 -6.48
C ASN A 61 -1.02 6.23 -7.38
N ILE A 62 -0.52 7.32 -6.78
CA ILE A 62 -0.03 8.51 -7.51
C ILE A 62 1.11 8.15 -8.48
N PHE A 63 1.97 7.21 -8.08
CA PHE A 63 3.12 6.77 -8.86
C PHE A 63 2.83 5.52 -9.70
N SER A 64 1.60 5.02 -9.69
CA SER A 64 1.21 3.76 -10.36
C SER A 64 2.08 2.56 -9.95
N ILE A 65 2.54 2.54 -8.69
CA ILE A 65 3.38 1.45 -8.17
C ILE A 65 2.46 0.38 -7.58
N PRO A 66 2.46 -0.86 -8.10
CA PRO A 66 1.68 -1.94 -7.54
C PRO A 66 2.15 -2.31 -6.13
N GLN A 67 1.20 -2.53 -5.24
CA GLN A 67 1.43 -2.92 -3.86
C GLN A 67 0.78 -4.27 -3.55
N ILE A 68 1.50 -5.15 -2.87
CA ILE A 68 0.97 -6.42 -2.36
C ILE A 68 1.04 -6.45 -0.83
N ALA A 69 -0.08 -6.67 -0.17
CA ALA A 69 -0.18 -6.72 1.29
C ALA A 69 -0.37 -8.13 1.85
N SER A 70 0.33 -8.47 2.94
CA SER A 70 0.24 -9.79 3.58
C SER A 70 -0.68 -9.87 4.80
N VAL A 71 -1.02 -8.76 5.45
CA VAL A 71 -1.80 -8.77 6.72
C VAL A 71 -2.94 -7.74 6.76
N SER A 72 -3.24 -7.07 5.65
CA SER A 72 -4.34 -6.10 5.59
C SER A 72 -5.64 -6.78 5.14
N THR A 73 -6.60 -6.93 6.05
CA THR A 73 -7.86 -7.68 5.82
C THR A 73 -9.10 -6.80 5.67
N SER A 74 -9.01 -5.48 5.89
CA SER A 74 -10.18 -4.58 5.79
C SER A 74 -10.81 -4.61 4.41
N ASP A 75 -12.14 -4.62 4.34
CA ASP A 75 -12.85 -4.65 3.06
C ASP A 75 -12.77 -3.33 2.28
N LEU A 76 -12.46 -2.20 2.95
CA LEU A 76 -12.28 -0.90 2.29
C LEU A 76 -11.17 -0.94 1.21
N LEU A 77 -10.12 -1.73 1.45
CA LEU A 77 -9.03 -1.92 0.51
C LEU A 77 -9.39 -2.80 -0.70
N SER A 78 -10.60 -3.37 -0.73
CA SER A 78 -11.11 -4.14 -1.87
C SER A 78 -11.60 -3.23 -3.01
N ASN A 79 -11.87 -1.94 -2.76
CA ASN A 79 -12.37 -1.03 -3.79
C ASN A 79 -11.27 -0.69 -4.82
N LYS A 80 -11.44 -1.15 -6.05
CA LYS A 80 -10.49 -0.93 -7.15
C LYS A 80 -10.59 0.44 -7.80
N ASP A 81 -11.69 1.15 -7.61
CA ASP A 81 -11.82 2.53 -8.05
C ASP A 81 -10.92 3.45 -7.21
N ASP A 82 -10.84 3.18 -5.90
CA ASP A 82 -9.98 3.93 -4.97
C ASP A 82 -8.53 3.41 -4.96
N TYR A 83 -8.35 2.09 -5.04
CA TYR A 83 -7.06 1.41 -4.89
C TYR A 83 -6.73 0.48 -6.08
N PRO A 84 -6.58 1.00 -7.32
CA PRO A 84 -6.38 0.18 -8.51
C PRO A 84 -5.10 -0.67 -8.43
N TYR A 85 -4.03 -0.13 -7.86
CA TYR A 85 -2.71 -0.77 -7.74
C TYR A 85 -2.53 -1.61 -6.46
N PHE A 86 -3.56 -1.73 -5.61
CA PHE A 86 -3.46 -2.48 -4.37
C PHE A 86 -3.93 -3.93 -4.54
N SER A 87 -3.13 -4.89 -4.10
CA SER A 87 -3.50 -6.31 -4.02
C SER A 87 -3.08 -6.89 -2.67
N ARG A 88 -3.63 -8.05 -2.31
CA ARG A 88 -3.29 -8.74 -1.05
C ARG A 88 -3.38 -10.25 -1.20
N VAL A 89 -2.62 -10.96 -0.39
CA VAL A 89 -2.62 -12.45 -0.33
C VAL A 89 -3.60 -13.00 0.71
N VAL A 90 -4.24 -12.14 1.50
CA VAL A 90 -5.25 -12.49 2.50
C VAL A 90 -6.66 -12.08 2.05
N PRO A 91 -7.71 -12.84 2.41
CA PRO A 91 -9.08 -12.48 2.06
C PRO A 91 -9.59 -11.26 2.86
N PRO A 92 -10.61 -10.54 2.36
CA PRO A 92 -11.31 -9.51 3.11
C PRO A 92 -12.09 -10.07 4.31
N ASP A 93 -12.20 -9.26 5.37
CA ASP A 93 -12.94 -9.56 6.61
C ASP A 93 -14.42 -9.88 6.36
N ARG A 94 -15.01 -9.43 5.25
CA ARG A 94 -16.41 -9.72 4.90
C ARG A 94 -16.70 -11.22 4.81
N PHE A 95 -15.72 -12.03 4.38
CA PHE A 95 -15.89 -13.47 4.31
C PHE A 95 -15.95 -14.08 5.71
N GLN A 96 -15.14 -13.56 6.64
CA GLN A 96 -15.20 -14.01 8.04
C GLN A 96 -16.52 -13.60 8.70
N ALA A 97 -17.00 -12.38 8.45
CA ALA A 97 -18.29 -11.91 8.95
C ALA A 97 -19.45 -12.77 8.39
N GLN A 98 -19.42 -13.10 7.10
CA GLN A 98 -20.39 -14.01 6.50
C GLN A 98 -20.39 -15.38 7.18
N THR A 99 -19.20 -15.97 7.41
CA THR A 99 -19.09 -17.25 8.13
C THR A 99 -19.68 -17.17 9.54
N MET A 100 -19.50 -16.05 10.25
CA MET A 100 -20.11 -15.89 11.58
C MET A 100 -21.64 -15.86 11.50
N VAL A 101 -22.21 -15.19 10.50
CA VAL A 101 -23.67 -15.20 10.26
C VAL A 101 -24.14 -16.61 9.90
N ASP A 102 -23.44 -17.31 9.02
CA ASP A 102 -23.77 -18.68 8.60
C ASP A 102 -23.76 -19.63 9.81
N LEU A 103 -22.81 -19.48 10.73
CA LEU A 103 -22.75 -20.24 11.97
C LEU A 103 -23.94 -19.96 12.90
N MET A 104 -24.32 -18.68 13.07
CA MET A 104 -25.49 -18.31 13.89
C MET A 104 -26.77 -18.93 13.33
N LEU A 105 -26.95 -18.86 12.01
CA LEU A 105 -28.09 -19.47 11.31
C LEU A 105 -28.07 -21.00 11.44
N HIS A 106 -26.91 -21.64 11.35
CA HIS A 106 -26.79 -23.09 11.49
C HIS A 106 -27.22 -23.59 12.89
N PHE A 107 -26.93 -22.82 13.93
CA PHE A 107 -27.25 -23.18 15.32
C PHE A 107 -28.55 -22.56 15.86
N ASN A 108 -29.32 -21.84 15.02
CA ASN A 108 -30.54 -21.12 15.40
C ASN A 108 -30.33 -20.22 16.64
N TRP A 109 -29.21 -19.51 16.68
CA TRP A 109 -28.96 -18.44 17.67
C TRP A 109 -29.73 -17.18 17.30
#